data_AF-A0AAU5DAS1-F1
#
_entry.id   AF-A0AAU5DAS1-F1
#
_cell.length_a   1.000
_cell.length_b   1.000
_cell.length_c   1.000
_cell.angle_alpha   90.00
_cell.angle_beta   90.00
_cell.angle_gamma   90.00
#
_symmetry.space_group_name_H-M   'P 1'
#
loop_
_entity.id
_entity.type
_entity.pdbx_description
1 polymer ?
#
loop_
_entity_poly.entity_id
_entity_poly.type
_entity_poly.pdbx_seq_one_letter_code
_entity_poly.pdbx_strand_id
1 'polypeptide(L)'
;MSEDTWAAITSRETVLLLAALAVYLGGAVGFAHRLPRLLARHPGWRRDTEHDPVSSALTLTLLIVLWPATAVCLARKLAAARRDR
;
A
#
# COMPACT_ATOMS: atom_id res chain seq x y z
N MET A 1 -1.46 -1.34 35.61
CA MET A 1 -1.14 -2.06 34.36
C MET A 1 -0.25 -3.22 34.74
N SER A 2 -0.64 -4.48 34.49
CA SER A 2 0.09 -5.66 35.01
C SER A 2 1.36 -5.95 34.20
N GLU A 3 2.37 -6.57 34.83
CA GLU A 3 3.59 -7.05 34.16
C GLU A 3 3.29 -8.00 33.01
N ASP A 4 2.24 -8.80 33.12
CA ASP A 4 1.78 -9.71 32.06
C ASP A 4 1.27 -8.97 30.83
N THR A 5 0.62 -7.81 31.03
CA THR A 5 0.18 -6.93 29.93
C THR A 5 1.41 -6.33 29.24
N TRP A 6 2.43 -5.96 30.01
CA TRP A 6 3.69 -5.45 29.47
C TRP A 6 4.40 -6.51 28.64
N ALA A 7 4.58 -7.73 29.17
CA ALA A 7 5.20 -8.84 28.47
C ALA A 7 4.45 -9.28 27.20
N ALA A 8 3.12 -9.21 27.19
CA ALA A 8 2.31 -9.47 26.00
C ALA A 8 2.47 -8.38 24.92
N ILE A 9 2.69 -7.12 25.32
CA ILE A 9 2.96 -6.00 24.41
C ILE A 9 4.41 -6.06 23.88
N THR A 10 5.38 -6.47 24.70
CA THR A 10 6.79 -6.66 24.27
C THR A 10 7.09 -8.03 23.66
N SER A 11 6.10 -8.92 23.54
CA SER A 11 6.24 -10.13 22.75
C SER A 11 6.73 -9.76 21.35
N ARG A 12 7.78 -10.46 20.88
CA ARG A 12 8.38 -10.25 19.56
C ARG A 12 7.33 -10.30 18.44
N GLU A 13 6.33 -11.18 18.59
CA GLU A 13 5.23 -11.32 17.63
C GLU A 13 4.34 -10.09 17.60
N THR A 14 3.97 -9.56 18.78
CA THR A 14 3.18 -8.33 18.90
C THR A 14 3.91 -7.12 18.30
N VAL A 15 5.21 -7.00 18.57
CA VAL A 15 6.05 -5.91 18.01
C VAL A 15 6.12 -6.01 16.48
N LEU A 16 6.32 -7.21 15.93
CA LEU A 16 6.35 -7.43 14.48
C LEU A 16 5.00 -7.14 13.82
N LEU A 17 3.90 -7.55 14.46
CA LEU A 17 2.54 -7.26 13.99
C LEU A 17 2.28 -5.74 13.96
N LEU A 18 2.64 -5.03 15.03
CA LEU A 18 2.50 -3.58 15.10
C LEU A 18 3.36 -2.86 14.05
N ALA A 19 4.59 -3.33 13.83
CA ALA A 19 5.46 -2.79 12.79
C ALA A 19 4.88 -3.02 11.39
N ALA A 20 4.38 -4.23 11.10
CA ALA A 20 3.72 -4.54 9.84
C ALA A 20 2.46 -3.68 9.63
N LEU A 21 1.67 -3.47 10.68
CA LEU A 21 0.48 -2.63 10.65
C LEU A 21 0.84 -1.16 10.40
N ALA A 22 1.87 -0.64 11.07
CA ALA A 22 2.36 0.73 10.87
C ALA A 22 2.83 0.96 9.43
N VAL A 23 3.57 0.01 8.86
CA VAL A 23 3.99 0.05 7.45
C VAL A 23 2.75 0.02 6.54
N TYR A 24 1.82 -0.92 6.77
CA TYR A 24 0.59 -1.05 5.99
C TYR A 24 -0.21 0.27 5.95
N LEU A 25 -0.48 0.85 7.13
CA LEU A 25 -1.24 2.09 7.28
C LEU A 25 -0.49 3.28 6.67
N GLY A 26 0.80 3.43 6.95
CA GLY A 26 1.62 4.51 6.40
C GLY A 26 1.66 4.48 4.88
N GLY A 27 1.82 3.29 4.29
CA GLY A 27 1.75 3.10 2.84
C GLY A 27 0.36 3.43 2.28
N ALA A 28 -0.71 2.92 2.89
CA ALA A 28 -2.08 3.18 2.45
C ALA A 28 -2.41 4.69 2.44
N VAL A 29 -2.03 5.42 3.49
CA VAL A 29 -2.19 6.89 3.57
C VAL A 29 -1.37 7.59 2.49
N GLY A 30 -0.11 7.17 2.30
CA GLY A 30 0.75 7.73 1.25
C GLY A 30 0.20 7.55 -0.16
N PHE A 31 -0.30 6.35 -0.46
CA PHE A 31 -0.95 6.03 -1.74
C PHE A 31 -2.26 6.81 -1.90
N ALA A 32 -3.13 6.83 -0.89
CA ALA A 32 -4.38 7.60 -0.93
C ALA A 32 -4.14 9.10 -1.18
N HIS A 33 -3.06 9.66 -0.65
CA HIS A 33 -2.75 11.07 -0.83
C HIS A 33 -2.11 11.40 -2.20
N ARG A 34 -1.21 10.53 -2.71
CA ARG A 34 -0.41 10.84 -3.91
C ARG A 34 -0.96 10.21 -5.19
N LEU A 35 -1.51 9.00 -5.12
CA LEU A 35 -1.93 8.22 -6.29
C LEU A 35 -3.05 8.89 -7.10
N PRO A 36 -4.12 9.46 -6.49
CA PRO A 36 -5.16 10.14 -7.25
C PRO A 36 -4.63 11.33 -8.03
N ARG A 37 -3.70 12.10 -7.44
CA ARG A 37 -3.08 13.26 -8.11
C ARG A 37 -2.19 12.85 -9.28
N LEU A 38 -1.47 11.73 -9.16
CA LEU A 38 -0.66 11.18 -10.25
C LEU A 38 -1.54 10.67 -11.40
N LEU A 39 -2.59 9.90 -11.07
CA LEU A 39 -3.50 9.34 -12.06
C LEU A 39 -4.33 10.43 -12.75
N ALA A 40 -4.73 11.49 -12.04
CA ALA A 40 -5.42 12.64 -12.64
C ALA A 40 -4.57 13.41 -13.66
N ARG A 41 -3.25 13.19 -13.74
CA ARG A 41 -2.39 13.75 -14.81
C ARG A 41 -2.37 12.86 -16.05
N HIS A 42 -2.84 11.61 -15.94
CA HIS A 42 -2.86 10.67 -17.06
C HIS A 42 -4.15 10.86 -17.88
N PRO A 43 -4.05 11.16 -19.18
CA PRO A 43 -5.24 11.47 -20.00
C PRO A 43 -6.20 10.29 -20.14
N GLY A 44 -5.68 9.05 -20.19
CA GLY A 44 -6.51 7.84 -20.20
C GLY A 44 -7.34 7.69 -18.91
N TRP A 45 -6.69 7.85 -17.75
CA TRP A 45 -7.37 7.75 -16.46
C TRP A 45 -8.43 8.85 -16.29
N ARG A 46 -8.16 10.07 -16.76
CA ARG A 46 -9.16 11.15 -16.75
C ARG A 46 -10.41 10.78 -17.53
N ARG A 47 -10.22 10.28 -18.75
CA ARG A 47 -11.32 9.87 -19.63
C ARG A 47 -12.14 8.73 -19.01
N ASP A 48 -11.46 7.76 -18.41
CA ASP A 48 -12.12 6.64 -17.71
C ASP A 48 -12.88 7.12 -16.48
N THR A 49 -12.33 8.08 -15.72
CA THR A 49 -13.00 8.67 -14.55
C THR A 49 -14.21 9.53 -14.93
N GLU A 50 -14.14 10.25 -16.05
CA GLU A 50 -15.26 11.04 -16.58
C GLU A 50 -16.39 10.13 -17.10
N HIS A 51 -16.07 8.96 -17.64
CA HIS A 51 -17.05 8.00 -18.13
C HIS A 51 -17.66 7.15 -17.01
N ASP A 52 -16.84 6.67 -16.08
CA ASP A 52 -17.26 5.87 -14.93
C ASP A 52 -16.45 6.24 -13.65
N PRO A 53 -16.96 7.18 -12.84
CA PRO A 53 -16.28 7.61 -11.63
C PRO A 53 -16.30 6.53 -10.54
N VAL A 54 -17.29 5.63 -10.53
CA VAL A 54 -17.44 4.59 -9.51
C VAL A 54 -16.41 3.49 -9.74
N SER A 55 -16.28 3.01 -10.98
CA SER A 55 -15.25 2.03 -11.35
C SER A 55 -13.83 2.57 -11.09
N SER A 56 -13.60 3.85 -11.38
CA SER A 56 -12.31 4.51 -11.13
C SER A 56 -12.00 4.61 -9.62
N ALA A 57 -13.00 4.94 -8.80
CA ALA A 57 -12.86 4.98 -7.34
C ALA A 57 -12.62 3.58 -6.75
N LEU A 58 -13.30 2.55 -7.27
CA LEU A 58 -13.09 1.15 -6.86
C LEU A 58 -11.68 0.69 -7.22
N THR A 59 -11.21 1.01 -8.42
CA THR A 59 -9.85 0.66 -8.88
C THR A 59 -8.79 1.33 -8.00
N LEU A 60 -8.97 2.62 -7.67
CA LEU A 60 -8.10 3.34 -6.74
C LEU A 60 -8.09 2.69 -5.35
N THR A 61 -9.26 2.33 -4.83
CA THR A 61 -9.40 1.66 -3.53
C THR A 61 -8.69 0.32 -3.53
N LEU A 62 -8.86 -0.46 -4.59
CA LEU A 62 -8.22 -1.76 -4.75
C LEU A 62 -6.69 -1.62 -4.78
N LEU A 63 -6.16 -0.63 -5.53
CA LEU A 63 -4.73 -0.33 -5.59
C LEU A 63 -4.16 0.09 -4.22
N ILE A 64 -4.91 0.88 -3.45
CA ILE A 64 -4.51 1.29 -2.10
C ILE A 64 -4.52 0.09 -1.15
N VAL A 65 -5.54 -0.77 -1.18
CA VAL A 65 -5.62 -1.93 -0.28
C VAL A 65 -4.56 -2.99 -0.61
N LEU A 66 -4.30 -3.23 -1.90
CA LEU A 66 -3.34 -4.21 -2.41
C LEU A 66 -1.91 -3.67 -2.59
N TRP A 67 -1.65 -2.45 -2.11
CA TRP A 67 -0.33 -1.82 -2.23
C TRP A 67 0.85 -2.67 -1.75
N PRO A 68 0.75 -3.53 -0.70
CA PRO A 68 1.88 -4.34 -0.27
C PRO A 68 2.25 -5.40 -1.32
N ALA A 69 1.25 -6.00 -1.96
CA ALA A 69 1.46 -7.01 -2.99
C ALA A 69 2.08 -6.39 -4.25
N THR A 70 1.65 -5.19 -4.63
CA THR A 70 2.26 -4.46 -5.76
C THR A 70 3.69 -4.04 -5.43
N ALA A 71 3.99 -3.60 -4.21
CA ALA A 71 5.34 -3.28 -3.77
C ALA A 71 6.28 -4.50 -3.82
N VAL A 72 5.82 -5.67 -3.35
CA VAL A 72 6.59 -6.93 -3.41
C VAL A 72 6.83 -7.34 -4.87
N CYS A 73 5.81 -7.27 -5.72
CA CYS A 73 5.95 -7.58 -7.14
C CYS A 73 6.97 -6.66 -7.83
N LEU A 74 6.90 -5.35 -7.56
CA LEU A 74 7.85 -4.37 -8.09
C LEU A 74 9.28 -4.65 -7.61
N ALA A 75 9.44 -4.93 -6.32
CA ALA A 75 10.74 -5.26 -5.73
C ALA A 75 11.35 -6.52 -6.37
N ARG A 76 10.53 -7.55 -6.62
CA ARG A 76 10.97 -8.77 -7.34
C ARG A 76 11.40 -8.46 -8.77
N LYS A 77 10.61 -7.66 -9.51
CA LYS A 77 10.97 -7.25 -10.88
C LYS A 77 12.26 -6.44 -10.91
N LEU A 78 12.45 -5.50 -9.99
CA LEU A 78 13.68 -4.71 -9.88
C LEU A 78 14.89 -5.58 -9.52
N ALA A 79 14.70 -6.55 -8.62
CA ALA A 79 15.75 -7.50 -8.27
C ALA A 79 16.13 -8.41 -9.45
N ALA A 80 15.15 -8.84 -10.25
CA ALA A 80 15.40 -9.61 -11.47
C ALA A 80 16.11 -8.77 -12.54
N ALA A 81 15.65 -7.54 -12.79
CA ALA A 81 16.28 -6.63 -13.75
C ALA A 81 17.73 -6.23 -13.40
N ARG A 82 18.10 -6.31 -12.11
CA ARG A 82 19.49 -6.12 -11.65
C ARG A 82 20.37 -7.36 -11.81
N ARG A 83 19.79 -8.56 -11.99
CA ARG A 83 20.55 -9.80 -12.22
C ARG A 83 20.83 -10.05 -13.70
N ASP A 84 19.98 -9.56 -14.58
CA ASP A 84 20.15 -9.67 -16.04
C ASP A 84 21.14 -8.64 -16.62
N ARG A 85 21.74 -7.80 -15.78
CA ARG A 85 22.68 -6.74 -16.16
C ARG A 85 24.04 -6.97 -15.51
#